data_AF-A0A2A5XLR6-F1
#
_entry.id   AF-A0A2A5XLR6-F1
#
_cell.length_a   1.000
_cell.length_b   1.000
_cell.length_c   1.000
_cell.angle_alpha   90.00
_cell.angle_beta   90.00
_cell.angle_gamma   90.00
#
_symmetry.space_group_name_H-M   'P 1'
#
loop_
_entity.id
_entity.type
_entity.pdbx_description
1 polymer ?
#
loop_
_entity_poly.entity_id
_entity_poly.type
_entity_poly.pdbx_seq_one_letter_code
_entity_poly.pdbx_strand_id
1 'polypeptide(L)'
;MKRILLIFIINIFLLGNYFATHLVGGNLAYEFVGIQPNGDFRYTLRLNYYFDCGSNSNWQPPSIPTNMSVGVYAHDDPTDIYSTTTGSYPKYGSSDVDMVYISTVQEYFEVTPNNPSGCNVGNSTCVYTVLYTGQVDLSPTNPTSGLPVIGGYFLIHEACCRNGGANGIDNIQSPGSAGMAFYSYIPPYGYENN
;
A
#
# COMPACT_ATOMS: atom_id res chain seq x y z
N MET A 1 -35.87 29.77 -29.42
CA MET A 1 -34.51 30.23 -29.07
C MET A 1 -34.11 29.92 -27.62
N LYS A 2 -34.84 30.41 -26.59
CA LYS A 2 -34.48 30.17 -25.16
C LYS A 2 -34.36 28.69 -24.75
N ARG A 3 -35.19 27.80 -25.30
CA ARG A 3 -35.13 26.35 -25.03
C ARG A 3 -33.89 25.66 -25.61
N ILE A 4 -33.41 26.10 -26.77
CA ILE A 4 -32.18 25.56 -27.40
C ILE A 4 -30.95 26.02 -26.62
N LEU A 5 -30.94 27.28 -26.16
CA LEU A 5 -29.89 27.82 -25.30
C LEU A 5 -29.79 27.04 -23.97
N LEU A 6 -30.93 26.72 -23.36
CA LEU A 6 -30.98 25.92 -22.13
C LEU A 6 -30.39 24.51 -22.32
N ILE A 7 -30.69 23.85 -23.45
CA ILE A 7 -30.15 22.52 -23.78
C ILE A 7 -28.62 22.58 -23.97
N PHE A 8 -28.12 23.64 -24.60
CA PHE A 8 -26.67 23.85 -24.78
C PHE A 8 -25.96 24.10 -23.44
N ILE A 9 -26.56 24.89 -22.56
CA ILE A 9 -26.03 25.17 -21.22
C ILE A 9 -26.02 23.88 -20.39
N ILE A 10 -27.11 23.09 -20.42
CA ILE A 10 -27.17 21.80 -19.71
C ILE A 10 -26.13 20.81 -20.25
N ASN A 11 -25.92 20.74 -21.57
CA ASN A 11 -24.87 19.88 -22.13
C ASN A 11 -23.46 20.28 -21.68
N ILE A 12 -23.17 21.58 -21.60
CA ILE A 12 -21.88 22.08 -21.08
C ILE A 12 -21.65 21.67 -19.62
N PHE A 13 -22.70 21.63 -18.79
CA PHE A 13 -22.60 21.19 -17.39
C PHE A 13 -22.58 19.66 -17.20
N LEU A 14 -22.94 18.88 -18.22
CA LEU A 14 -22.98 17.40 -18.16
C LEU A 14 -21.75 16.73 -18.80
N LEU A 15 -20.86 17.48 -19.46
CA LEU A 15 -19.59 17.02 -20.02
C LEU A 15 -18.48 16.96 -18.95
N GLY A 16 -18.78 16.32 -17.81
CA GLY A 16 -17.75 15.96 -16.84
C GLY A 16 -16.86 14.85 -17.40
N ASN A 17 -15.56 14.89 -17.09
CA ASN A 17 -14.68 13.75 -17.36
C ASN A 17 -15.13 12.57 -16.50
N TYR A 18 -15.43 11.42 -17.13
CA TYR A 18 -15.67 10.16 -16.45
C TYR A 18 -14.35 9.38 -16.44
N PHE A 19 -13.72 9.34 -15.28
CA PHE A 19 -12.44 8.69 -15.08
C PHE A 19 -12.69 7.21 -14.71
N ALA A 20 -12.16 6.27 -15.50
CA ALA A 20 -12.40 4.83 -15.32
C ALA A 20 -11.37 4.21 -14.37
N THR A 21 -11.78 3.39 -13.41
CA THR A 21 -10.89 2.84 -12.38
C THR A 21 -9.97 1.74 -12.91
N HIS A 22 -8.70 2.04 -13.23
CA HIS A 22 -7.65 1.01 -13.31
C HIS A 22 -6.99 0.80 -11.94
N LEU A 23 -7.11 -0.40 -11.38
CA LEU A 23 -6.59 -0.73 -10.05
C LEU A 23 -5.12 -1.09 -10.16
N VAL A 24 -4.27 -0.16 -9.73
CA VAL A 24 -2.89 -0.46 -9.35
C VAL A 24 -2.83 -0.25 -7.84
N GLY A 25 -2.72 -1.35 -7.11
CA GLY A 25 -2.83 -1.41 -5.66
C GLY A 25 -1.72 -2.24 -5.05
N GLY A 26 -2.02 -2.89 -3.93
CA GLY A 26 -1.05 -3.68 -3.19
C GLY A 26 -1.64 -4.14 -1.87
N ASN A 27 -0.84 -4.85 -1.09
CA ASN A 27 -1.19 -5.19 0.28
C ASN A 27 0.04 -5.21 1.16
N LEU A 28 -0.15 -4.83 2.43
CA LEU A 28 0.83 -4.99 3.50
C LEU A 28 0.35 -6.11 4.42
N ALA A 29 1.12 -7.18 4.48
CA ALA A 29 0.88 -8.34 5.32
C ALA A 29 2.07 -8.56 6.27
N TYR A 30 1.81 -9.31 7.34
CA TYR A 30 2.82 -9.76 8.27
C TYR A 30 2.61 -11.24 8.60
N GLU A 31 3.69 -11.89 9.01
CA GLU A 31 3.70 -13.28 9.45
C GLU A 31 4.53 -13.39 10.72
N PHE A 32 3.95 -13.97 11.77
CA PHE A 32 4.69 -14.23 13.01
C PHE A 32 5.68 -15.38 12.76
N VAL A 33 6.96 -15.14 13.07
CA VAL A 33 8.05 -16.10 12.85
C VAL A 33 8.37 -16.85 14.15
N GLY A 34 8.36 -16.15 15.29
CA GLY A 34 8.73 -16.73 16.57
C GLY A 34 9.25 -15.69 17.56
N ILE A 35 9.61 -16.17 18.76
CA ILE A 35 10.15 -15.36 19.84
C ILE A 35 11.68 -15.39 19.79
N GLN A 36 12.31 -14.22 19.79
CA GLN A 36 13.76 -14.06 19.83
C GLN A 36 14.35 -14.38 21.21
N PRO A 37 15.65 -14.68 21.33
CA PRO A 37 16.27 -14.99 22.63
C PRO A 37 16.13 -13.89 23.70
N ASN A 38 15.93 -12.64 23.28
CA ASN A 38 15.68 -11.50 24.17
C ASN A 38 14.21 -11.32 24.58
N GLY A 39 13.31 -12.18 24.08
CA GLY A 39 11.87 -12.12 24.34
C GLY A 39 11.05 -11.32 23.34
N ASP A 40 11.67 -10.69 22.32
CA ASP A 40 10.96 -9.93 21.30
C ASP A 40 10.26 -10.85 20.29
N PHE A 41 9.14 -10.40 19.74
CA PHE A 41 8.36 -11.14 18.76
C PHE A 41 8.82 -10.78 17.35
N ARG A 42 9.36 -11.77 16.61
CA ARG A 42 9.81 -11.56 15.23
C ARG A 42 8.66 -11.73 14.25
N TYR A 43 8.54 -10.76 13.36
CA TYR A 43 7.62 -10.80 12.23
C TYR A 43 8.37 -10.65 10.91
N THR A 44 7.92 -11.39 9.90
CA THR A 44 8.27 -11.12 8.50
C THR A 44 7.17 -10.25 7.90
N LEU A 45 7.54 -9.10 7.39
CA LEU A 45 6.65 -8.19 6.68
C LEU A 45 6.68 -8.51 5.19
N ARG A 46 5.52 -8.44 4.53
CA ARG A 46 5.34 -8.69 3.10
C ARG A 46 4.53 -7.55 2.48
N LEU A 47 5.17 -6.77 1.62
CA LEU A 47 4.56 -5.67 0.92
C LEU A 47 4.47 -6.03 -0.57
N ASN A 48 3.26 -6.36 -1.03
CA ASN A 48 3.01 -6.60 -2.45
C ASN A 48 2.64 -5.28 -3.12
N TYR A 49 3.29 -5.00 -4.24
CA TYR A 49 2.95 -3.92 -5.14
C TYR A 49 2.54 -4.47 -6.49
N TYR A 50 1.50 -3.89 -7.06
CA TYR A 50 1.21 -4.04 -8.48
C TYR A 50 1.76 -2.80 -9.19
N PHE A 51 2.49 -2.98 -10.29
CA PHE A 51 2.97 -1.91 -11.16
C PHE A 51 2.39 -2.14 -12.54
N ASP A 52 1.93 -1.09 -13.23
CA ASP A 52 1.58 -1.24 -14.64
C ASP A 52 2.88 -1.34 -15.46
N CYS A 53 2.91 -2.31 -16.38
CA CYS A 53 4.06 -2.63 -17.19
C CYS A 53 3.95 -2.23 -18.66
N GLY A 54 2.95 -1.44 -19.02
CA GLY A 54 2.85 -0.86 -20.35
C GLY A 54 4.02 0.07 -20.68
N SER A 55 4.25 0.28 -21.98
CA SER A 55 5.36 1.10 -22.51
C SER A 55 5.38 2.55 -22.05
N ASN A 56 4.30 3.03 -21.42
CA ASN A 56 4.15 4.39 -20.90
C ASN A 56 4.19 4.46 -19.37
N SER A 57 4.44 3.34 -18.70
CA SER A 57 4.59 3.30 -17.24
C SER A 57 5.88 4.00 -16.82
N ASN A 58 5.83 4.75 -15.72
CA ASN A 58 7.02 5.30 -15.10
C ASN A 58 7.88 4.23 -14.41
N TRP A 59 7.35 3.02 -14.24
CA TRP A 59 7.94 1.92 -13.49
C TRP A 59 8.06 0.69 -14.39
N GLN A 60 9.12 0.67 -15.19
CA GLN A 60 9.47 -0.42 -16.11
C GLN A 60 10.77 -1.09 -15.66
N PRO A 61 10.93 -2.42 -15.78
CA PRO A 61 12.23 -3.06 -15.61
C PRO A 61 13.29 -2.41 -16.53
N PRO A 62 14.51 -2.13 -16.04
CA PRO A 62 15.07 -2.48 -14.72
C PRO A 62 14.83 -1.42 -13.62
N SER A 63 14.05 -0.38 -13.87
CA SER A 63 13.84 0.79 -13.00
C SER A 63 12.76 0.62 -11.92
N ILE A 64 12.51 -0.61 -11.47
CA ILE A 64 11.60 -0.86 -10.34
C ILE A 64 12.32 -0.46 -9.04
N PRO A 65 11.70 0.26 -8.09
CA PRO A 65 12.35 0.65 -6.84
C PRO A 65 12.79 -0.58 -6.06
N THR A 66 14.07 -0.66 -5.68
CA THR A 66 14.65 -1.82 -4.96
C THR A 66 14.39 -1.81 -3.47
N ASN A 67 14.04 -0.65 -2.94
CA ASN A 67 13.78 -0.41 -1.53
C ASN A 67 12.46 0.31 -1.35
N MET A 68 11.71 -0.15 -0.35
CA MET A 68 10.55 0.50 0.22
C MET A 68 10.76 0.54 1.74
N SER A 69 9.93 1.29 2.47
CA SER A 69 10.00 1.30 3.93
C SER A 69 8.61 1.14 4.56
N VAL A 70 8.54 0.48 5.72
CA VAL A 70 7.32 0.37 6.52
C VAL A 70 7.57 1.02 7.86
N GLY A 71 6.82 2.08 8.16
CA GLY A 71 6.78 2.68 9.49
C GLY A 71 6.02 1.78 10.45
N VAL A 72 6.51 1.70 11.69
CA VAL A 72 5.85 0.98 12.78
C VAL A 72 5.45 1.98 13.85
N TYR A 73 4.20 1.91 14.31
CA TYR A 73 3.66 2.80 15.33
C TYR A 73 3.05 1.96 16.45
N ALA A 74 3.51 2.21 17.68
CA ALA A 74 3.07 1.47 18.85
C ALA A 74 1.69 1.99 19.30
N HIS A 75 0.72 1.11 19.38
CA HIS A 75 -0.61 1.45 19.85
C HIS A 75 -0.67 1.44 21.38
N ASP A 76 -1.00 2.59 21.94
CA ASP A 76 -1.01 2.88 23.38
C ASP A 76 -2.39 2.79 24.03
N ASP A 77 -3.46 2.56 23.27
CA ASP A 77 -4.83 2.36 23.76
C ASP A 77 -5.38 0.99 23.31
N PRO A 78 -5.74 0.06 24.20
CA PRO A 78 -6.29 -1.23 23.80
C PRO A 78 -7.80 -1.19 23.52
N THR A 79 -8.46 -0.05 23.76
CA THR A 79 -9.93 0.09 23.74
C THR A 79 -10.46 0.76 22.48
N ASP A 80 -9.64 1.56 21.80
CA ASP A 80 -10.01 2.28 20.59
C ASP A 80 -8.84 2.29 19.59
N ILE A 81 -9.14 2.14 18.30
CA ILE A 81 -8.18 2.26 17.19
C ILE A 81 -7.95 3.72 16.79
N TYR A 82 -8.77 4.65 17.27
CA TYR A 82 -8.64 6.06 17.00
C TYR A 82 -7.89 6.81 18.10
N SER A 83 -7.01 7.73 17.68
CA SER A 83 -6.34 8.64 18.59
C SER A 83 -7.32 9.56 19.29
N THR A 84 -7.41 9.41 20.61
CA THR A 84 -8.19 10.29 21.48
C THR A 84 -7.35 11.41 22.08
N THR A 85 -6.01 11.34 21.99
CA THR A 85 -5.09 12.33 22.59
C THR A 85 -3.87 12.64 21.72
N THR A 86 -3.37 13.87 21.80
CA THR A 86 -2.14 14.29 21.13
C THR A 86 -0.95 13.48 21.66
N GLY A 87 -0.24 12.79 20.77
CA GLY A 87 0.92 11.98 21.12
C GLY A 87 0.67 10.47 21.21
N SER A 88 -0.59 10.02 21.05
CA SER A 88 -0.89 8.60 20.84
C SER A 88 -0.29 8.09 19.53
N TYR A 89 -0.08 6.77 19.47
CA TYR A 89 0.60 6.07 18.38
C TYR A 89 2.06 6.53 18.18
N PRO A 90 2.91 6.58 19.23
CA PRO A 90 4.31 6.94 19.04
C PRO A 90 4.99 5.97 18.08
N LYS A 91 5.85 6.51 17.20
CA LYS A 91 6.69 5.70 16.32
C LYS A 91 7.47 4.67 17.14
N TYR A 92 7.47 3.43 16.69
CA TYR A 92 8.24 2.34 17.28
C TYR A 92 9.63 2.33 16.66
N GLY A 93 10.65 2.52 17.49
CA GLY A 93 12.02 2.72 16.99
C GLY A 93 12.25 4.10 16.36
N SER A 94 13.48 4.32 15.89
CA SER A 94 13.91 5.57 15.26
C SER A 94 13.85 5.53 13.73
N SER A 95 13.89 4.34 13.14
CA SER A 95 13.87 4.10 11.69
C SER A 95 12.65 3.30 11.26
N ASP A 96 12.33 3.37 9.98
CA ASP A 96 11.38 2.46 9.37
C ASP A 96 12.03 1.09 9.16
N VAL A 97 11.20 0.08 8.91
CA VAL A 97 11.65 -1.25 8.48
C VAL A 97 11.96 -1.18 6.99
N ASP A 98 13.20 -1.46 6.62
CA ASP A 98 13.60 -1.55 5.22
C ASP A 98 12.96 -2.79 4.57
N MET A 99 12.28 -2.56 3.45
CA MET A 99 11.60 -3.58 2.66
C MET A 99 12.35 -3.72 1.34
N VAL A 100 12.89 -4.92 1.09
CA VAL A 100 13.77 -5.18 -0.06
C VAL A 100 13.11 -6.20 -0.98
N TYR A 101 13.15 -5.96 -2.29
CA TYR A 101 12.83 -6.99 -3.27
C TYR A 101 14.11 -7.69 -3.74
N ILE A 102 14.04 -9.00 -4.01
CA ILE A 102 15.17 -9.78 -4.54
C ILE A 102 14.80 -10.34 -5.92
N SER A 103 15.37 -9.78 -6.99
CA SER A 103 15.06 -10.18 -8.38
C SER A 103 15.42 -11.63 -8.71
N THR A 104 16.32 -12.26 -7.96
CA THR A 104 16.76 -13.65 -8.20
C THR A 104 15.77 -14.70 -7.71
N VAL A 105 14.74 -14.34 -6.93
CA VAL A 105 13.80 -15.27 -6.28
C VAL A 105 12.43 -15.34 -6.98
N GLN A 106 12.28 -14.80 -8.20
CA GLN A 106 11.03 -14.87 -8.99
C GLN A 106 9.80 -14.32 -8.23
N GLU A 107 9.96 -13.18 -7.57
CA GLU A 107 8.83 -12.45 -6.95
C GLU A 107 8.30 -11.32 -7.84
N TYR A 108 8.74 -11.32 -9.10
CA TYR A 108 8.21 -10.49 -10.17
C TYR A 108 7.62 -11.39 -11.27
N PHE A 109 6.36 -11.16 -11.65
CA PHE A 109 5.77 -11.80 -12.81
C PHE A 109 4.65 -10.95 -13.40
N GLU A 110 4.42 -11.13 -14.71
CA GLU A 110 3.30 -10.52 -15.42
C GLU A 110 1.99 -11.21 -15.03
N VAL A 111 1.02 -10.42 -14.59
CA VAL A 111 -0.33 -10.88 -14.34
C VAL A 111 -1.03 -10.96 -15.69
N THR A 112 -1.30 -12.18 -16.16
CA THR A 112 -2.11 -12.42 -17.36
C THR A 112 -3.59 -12.48 -16.98
N PRO A 113 -4.44 -11.55 -17.45
CA PRO A 113 -5.86 -11.59 -17.14
C PRO A 113 -6.52 -12.87 -17.68
N ASN A 114 -7.14 -13.66 -16.80
CA ASN A 114 -7.93 -14.83 -17.22
C ASN A 114 -9.36 -14.40 -17.58
N ASN A 115 -9.48 -13.74 -18.73
CA ASN A 115 -10.75 -13.20 -19.20
C ASN A 115 -11.64 -14.28 -19.85
N PRO A 116 -12.95 -14.31 -19.54
CA PRO A 116 -13.89 -15.20 -20.22
C PRO A 116 -13.95 -14.95 -21.74
N SER A 117 -14.34 -15.97 -22.50
CA SER A 117 -14.56 -15.83 -23.96
C SER A 117 -15.56 -14.70 -24.27
N GLY A 118 -15.17 -13.78 -25.15
CA GLY A 118 -15.96 -12.60 -25.51
C GLY A 118 -15.73 -11.36 -24.63
N CYS A 119 -14.98 -11.47 -23.53
CA CYS A 119 -14.55 -10.31 -22.75
C CYS A 119 -13.34 -9.65 -23.42
N ASN A 120 -13.56 -8.50 -24.04
CA ASN A 120 -12.50 -7.73 -24.72
C ASN A 120 -11.91 -6.61 -23.85
N VAL A 121 -12.36 -6.47 -22.60
CA VAL A 121 -11.93 -5.41 -21.69
C VAL A 121 -10.69 -5.87 -20.91
N GLY A 122 -9.64 -5.06 -20.85
CA GLY A 122 -8.42 -5.37 -20.07
C GLY A 122 -7.42 -6.30 -20.75
N ASN A 123 -7.67 -6.72 -22.00
CA ASN A 123 -6.76 -7.59 -22.76
C ASN A 123 -5.42 -6.93 -23.14
N SER A 124 -5.32 -5.61 -23.01
CA SER A 124 -4.09 -4.84 -23.24
C SER A 124 -3.45 -4.33 -21.94
N THR A 125 -4.00 -4.72 -20.78
CA THR A 125 -3.45 -4.33 -19.48
C THR A 125 -2.24 -5.19 -19.16
N CYS A 126 -1.10 -4.53 -18.92
CA CYS A 126 0.12 -5.16 -18.45
C CYS A 126 0.30 -4.79 -16.97
N VAL A 127 0.40 -5.78 -16.07
CA VAL A 127 0.69 -5.55 -14.65
C VAL A 127 1.79 -6.49 -14.18
N TYR A 128 2.81 -5.96 -13.52
CA TYR A 128 3.77 -6.73 -12.73
C TYR A 128 3.38 -6.72 -11.26
N THR A 129 3.46 -7.86 -10.60
CA THR A 129 3.51 -7.90 -9.13
C THR A 129 4.96 -7.86 -8.67
N VAL A 130 5.24 -7.21 -7.55
CA VAL A 130 6.55 -7.20 -6.88
C VAL A 130 6.31 -7.39 -5.39
N LEU A 131 6.95 -8.39 -4.79
CA LEU A 131 6.95 -8.58 -3.34
C LEU A 131 8.24 -8.00 -2.75
N TYR A 132 8.06 -7.12 -1.76
CA TYR A 132 9.12 -6.64 -0.89
C TYR A 132 8.99 -7.32 0.46
N THR A 133 10.12 -7.75 1.02
CA THR A 133 10.14 -8.39 2.34
C THR A 133 11.06 -7.64 3.29
N GLY A 134 10.71 -7.67 4.57
CA GLY A 134 11.49 -7.10 5.66
C GLY A 134 11.23 -7.87 6.95
N GLN A 135 12.09 -7.71 7.95
CA GLN A 135 11.91 -8.31 9.26
C GLN A 135 11.93 -7.25 10.35
N VAL A 136 11.11 -7.45 11.38
CA VAL A 136 11.05 -6.59 12.55
C VAL A 136 10.88 -7.40 13.81
N ASP A 137 11.62 -7.00 14.85
CA ASP A 137 11.51 -7.55 16.20
C ASP A 137 10.74 -6.54 17.07
N LEU A 138 9.57 -6.98 17.57
CA LEU A 138 8.64 -6.14 18.31
C LEU A 138 8.64 -6.51 19.79
N SER A 139 8.95 -5.52 20.62
CA SER A 139 9.06 -5.64 22.07
C SER A 139 7.84 -5.07 22.77
N PRO A 140 7.36 -5.68 23.89
CA PRO A 140 6.29 -5.14 24.72
C PRO A 140 6.48 -3.71 25.23
N THR A 141 7.71 -3.19 25.16
CA THR A 141 8.03 -1.81 25.49
C THR A 141 8.54 -1.10 24.23
N ASN A 142 7.96 0.05 23.90
CA ASN A 142 8.45 0.84 22.76
C ASN A 142 9.86 1.39 23.10
N PRO A 143 10.90 1.09 22.30
CA PRO A 143 12.27 1.51 22.60
C PRO A 143 12.49 3.03 22.49
N THR A 144 11.63 3.74 21.76
CA THR A 144 11.72 5.20 21.56
C THR A 144 11.11 5.97 22.72
N SER A 145 9.93 5.55 23.20
CA SER A 145 9.22 6.24 24.28
C SER A 145 9.44 5.63 25.67
N GLY A 146 9.91 4.38 25.75
CA GLY A 146 10.00 3.62 26.99
C GLY A 146 8.65 3.18 27.56
N LEU A 147 7.55 3.40 26.83
CA LEU A 147 6.19 3.08 27.28
C LEU A 147 5.76 1.66 26.86
N PRO A 148 4.92 0.98 27.65
CA PRO A 148 4.32 -0.29 27.26
C PRO A 148 3.45 -0.18 26.00
N VAL A 149 3.48 -1.20 25.15
CA VAL A 149 2.69 -1.28 23.91
C VAL A 149 1.47 -2.16 24.10
N ILE A 150 0.39 -1.61 24.66
CA ILE A 150 -0.76 -2.41 25.10
C ILE A 150 -1.80 -2.67 24.01
N GLY A 151 -1.83 -1.85 22.97
CA GLY A 151 -2.75 -1.97 21.85
C GLY A 151 -2.14 -2.62 20.61
N GLY A 152 -0.93 -3.17 20.64
CA GLY A 152 -0.28 -3.74 19.45
C GLY A 152 0.42 -2.71 18.56
N TYR A 153 0.54 -2.98 17.25
CA TYR A 153 1.37 -2.18 16.34
C TYR A 153 0.66 -1.93 15.01
N PHE A 154 0.67 -0.67 14.57
CA PHE A 154 0.32 -0.30 13.20
C PHE A 154 1.56 -0.36 12.32
N LEU A 155 1.44 -1.12 11.24
CA LEU A 155 2.37 -1.10 10.13
C LEU A 155 1.80 -0.17 9.07
N ILE A 156 2.56 0.83 8.64
CA ILE A 156 2.11 1.82 7.65
C ILE A 156 3.19 1.98 6.60
N HIS A 157 2.82 1.77 5.35
CA HIS A 157 3.63 2.13 4.19
C HIS A 157 2.92 3.22 3.41
N GLU A 158 3.63 4.32 3.16
CA GLU A 158 3.17 5.36 2.26
C GLU A 158 4.18 5.49 1.12
N ALA A 159 3.68 5.50 -0.11
CA ALA A 159 4.48 5.87 -1.26
C ALA A 159 3.86 7.10 -1.90
N CYS A 160 4.75 8.04 -2.25
CA CYS A 160 4.32 9.09 -3.15
C CYS A 160 4.11 8.49 -4.54
N CYS A 161 2.99 8.95 -5.10
CA CYS A 161 2.64 8.89 -6.50
C CYS A 161 2.21 7.51 -6.98
N ARG A 162 0.95 7.46 -7.42
CA ARG A 162 0.45 6.37 -8.24
C ARG A 162 1.13 6.41 -9.59
N ASN A 163 1.08 5.30 -10.31
CA ASN A 163 1.49 5.29 -11.71
C ASN A 163 0.61 6.26 -12.51
N GLY A 164 1.14 7.42 -12.89
CA GLY A 164 0.40 8.50 -13.56
C GLY A 164 1.06 8.93 -14.87
N GLY A 165 0.27 9.40 -15.83
CA GLY A 165 0.76 9.83 -17.15
C GLY A 165 -0.30 9.70 -18.24
N ALA A 166 0.08 9.92 -19.51
CA ALA A 166 -0.82 9.88 -20.66
C ALA A 166 -1.51 8.52 -20.90
N ASN A 167 -1.03 7.45 -20.26
CA ASN A 167 -1.62 6.09 -20.29
C ASN A 167 -1.45 5.35 -18.95
N GLY A 168 -1.23 6.06 -17.84
CA GLY A 168 -1.16 5.48 -16.49
C GLY A 168 -2.54 5.41 -15.85
N ILE A 169 -2.62 5.44 -14.52
CA ILE A 169 -3.88 5.65 -13.81
C ILE A 169 -4.41 7.03 -14.18
N ASP A 170 -5.38 7.16 -15.08
CA ASP A 170 -6.08 8.41 -15.39
C ASP A 170 -7.33 8.59 -14.51
N ASN A 171 -7.50 7.70 -13.53
CA ASN A 171 -8.75 7.51 -12.81
C ASN A 171 -9.00 8.48 -11.64
N ILE A 172 -7.99 9.29 -11.32
CA ILE A 172 -7.97 10.26 -10.22
C ILE A 172 -7.28 11.55 -10.68
N GLN A 173 -7.57 12.65 -9.99
CA GLN A 173 -6.89 13.91 -10.25
C GLN A 173 -5.39 13.79 -9.91
N SER A 174 -4.53 14.10 -10.88
CA SER A 174 -3.07 14.12 -10.73
C SER A 174 -2.51 12.83 -10.12
N PRO A 175 -2.65 11.67 -10.80
CA PRO A 175 -2.20 10.35 -10.32
C PRO A 175 -0.72 10.32 -9.91
N GLY A 176 0.13 10.99 -10.70
CA GLY A 176 1.56 11.16 -10.42
C GLY A 176 1.85 12.11 -9.25
N SER A 177 0.83 12.58 -8.54
CA SER A 177 0.94 13.36 -7.29
C SER A 177 -0.04 12.86 -6.21
N ALA A 178 -0.74 11.76 -6.46
CA ALA A 178 -1.66 11.14 -5.51
C ALA A 178 -0.95 10.01 -4.77
N GLY A 179 -0.93 10.07 -3.43
CA GLY A 179 -0.31 9.05 -2.60
C GLY A 179 -1.05 7.71 -2.58
N MET A 180 -0.35 6.69 -2.12
CA MET A 180 -0.92 5.39 -1.75
C MET A 180 -0.46 5.05 -0.35
N ALA A 181 -1.38 4.52 0.46
CA ALA A 181 -1.10 4.04 1.79
C ALA A 181 -1.59 2.60 1.94
N PHE A 182 -0.73 1.73 2.46
CA PHE A 182 -1.11 0.40 2.92
C PHE A 182 -0.88 0.34 4.41
N TYR A 183 -1.83 -0.25 5.13
CA TYR A 183 -1.68 -0.48 6.55
C TYR A 183 -2.03 -1.91 6.92
N SER A 184 -1.43 -2.37 8.01
CA SER A 184 -1.75 -3.62 8.66
C SER A 184 -1.64 -3.44 10.16
N TYR A 185 -2.34 -4.26 10.94
CA TYR A 185 -2.38 -4.15 12.39
C TYR A 185 -1.98 -5.48 13.01
N ILE A 186 -0.91 -5.46 13.81
CA ILE A 186 -0.45 -6.56 14.64
C ILE A 186 -1.12 -6.38 16.01
N PRO A 187 -1.96 -7.33 16.47
CA PRO A 187 -2.56 -7.24 17.80
C PRO A 187 -1.49 -7.31 18.90
N PRO A 188 -1.81 -6.90 20.13
CA PRO A 188 -0.93 -7.10 21.27
C PRO A 188 -0.60 -8.60 21.45
N TYR A 189 0.52 -8.85 22.12
CA TYR A 189 1.15 -10.17 22.25
C TYR A 189 0.19 -11.26 22.73
N GLY A 190 0.35 -12.47 22.18
CA GLY A 190 -0.31 -13.68 22.69
C GLY A 190 -1.51 -14.19 21.88
N TYR A 191 -1.78 -13.66 20.68
CA TYR A 191 -2.76 -14.24 19.77
C TYR A 191 -2.06 -15.02 18.65
N GLU A 192 -2.05 -16.34 18.77
CA GLU A 192 -1.71 -17.23 17.66
C GLU A 192 -2.93 -17.31 16.73
N ASN A 193 -2.74 -16.95 15.46
CA ASN A 193 -3.80 -17.01 14.46
C ASN A 193 -3.86 -18.45 13.95
N ASN A 194 -4.77 -19.26 14.51
CA ASN A 194 -5.05 -20.63 14.07
C ASN A 194 -5.94 -20.65 12.82
#